data_AF-A0A1G4RYM6-F1
#
_entry.id   AF-A0A1G4RYM6-F1
#
_cell.length_a   1.000
_cell.length_b   1.000
_cell.length_c   1.000
_cell.angle_alpha   90.00
_cell.angle_beta   90.00
_cell.angle_gamma   90.00
#
_symmetry.space_group_name_H-M   'P 1'
#
loop_
_entity.id
_entity.type
_entity.pdbx_description
1 polymer ?
#
loop_
_entity_poly.entity_id
_entity_poly.type
_entity_poly.pdbx_seq_one_letter_code
_entity_poly.pdbx_strand_id
1 'polypeptide(L)'
;MAAAGHKARPAMEFGSVEAIKELVAAGLGWSILPGLALKRDRADRIAVSSLSPRLERELGMVLRRDKHLTRGLREVMKCLRDTQG
;
A
#
# COMPACT_ATOMS: atom_id res chain seq x y z
N MET A 1 -15.66 -3.27 0.65
CA MET A 1 -15.99 -2.90 2.05
C MET A 1 -17.46 -2.49 2.18
N ALA A 2 -17.97 -1.50 1.41
CA ALA A 2 -19.40 -1.18 1.42
C ALA A 2 -20.31 -2.26 0.77
N ALA A 3 -19.83 -2.99 -0.26
CA ALA A 3 -20.61 -3.99 -0.98
C ALA A 3 -21.03 -5.23 -0.16
N ALA A 4 -20.43 -5.45 1.01
CA ALA A 4 -20.75 -6.58 1.90
C ALA A 4 -21.46 -6.15 3.20
N GLY A 5 -21.87 -4.87 3.31
CA GLY A 5 -22.56 -4.35 4.51
C GLY A 5 -21.67 -4.18 5.76
N HIS A 6 -20.36 -4.41 5.67
CA HIS A 6 -19.45 -4.25 6.79
C HIS A 6 -18.98 -2.80 6.93
N LYS A 7 -19.37 -2.16 8.04
CA LYS A 7 -18.87 -0.84 8.44
C LYS A 7 -17.62 -1.01 9.29
N ALA A 8 -16.45 -0.70 8.72
CA ALA A 8 -15.21 -0.68 9.48
C ALA A 8 -15.29 0.39 10.60
N ARG A 9 -14.88 0.01 11.81
CA ARG A 9 -14.74 0.92 12.96
C ARG A 9 -13.30 0.78 13.46
N PRO A 10 -12.37 1.64 13.01
CA PRO A 10 -10.99 1.55 13.43
C PRO A 10 -10.87 1.80 14.94
N ALA A 11 -10.23 0.89 15.66
CA ALA A 11 -9.92 1.07 17.08
C ALA A 11 -8.70 1.97 17.30
N MET A 12 -7.85 2.10 16.27
CA MET A 12 -6.61 2.86 16.31
C MET A 12 -6.30 3.45 14.92
N GLU A 13 -5.50 4.52 14.88
CA GLU A 13 -5.08 5.21 13.66
C GLU A 13 -3.59 5.56 13.72
N PHE A 14 -2.87 5.33 12.62
CA PHE A 14 -1.43 5.57 12.51
C PHE A 14 -1.06 6.12 11.13
N GLY A 15 -0.14 7.08 11.09
CA GLY A 15 0.29 7.74 9.85
C GLY A 15 1.36 6.98 9.04
N SER A 16 1.79 5.80 9.49
CA SER A 16 2.85 5.01 8.84
C SER A 16 2.54 3.52 8.87
N VAL A 17 2.87 2.83 7.78
CA VAL A 17 2.69 1.40 7.65
C VAL A 17 3.65 0.62 8.56
N GLU A 18 4.83 1.16 8.84
CA GLU A 18 5.81 0.59 9.75
C GLU A 18 5.27 0.54 11.17
N ALA A 19 4.65 1.62 11.65
CA ALA A 19 4.01 1.67 12.96
C ALA A 19 2.86 0.66 13.07
N ILE A 20 2.04 0.52 12.03
CA ILE A 20 0.96 -0.48 11.99
C ILE A 20 1.55 -1.90 12.12
N LYS A 21 2.64 -2.21 11.39
CA LYS A 21 3.31 -3.51 11.47
C LYS A 21 3.82 -3.81 12.89
N GLU A 22 4.39 -2.83 13.60
CA GLU A 22 4.83 -3.03 14.99
C GLU A 22 3.68 -3.43 15.91
N LEU A 23 2.54 -2.77 15.80
CA LEU A 23 1.40 -3.03 16.68
C LEU A 23 0.73 -4.36 16.39
N VAL A 24 0.65 -4.75 15.11
CA VAL A 24 0.21 -6.09 14.73
C VAL A 24 1.17 -7.15 15.27
N ALA A 25 2.49 -6.93 15.13
CA ALA A 25 3.50 -7.85 15.69
C ALA A 25 3.47 -7.91 17.23
N ALA A 26 3.01 -6.85 17.89
CA ALA A 26 2.79 -6.81 19.34
C ALA A 26 1.46 -7.45 19.78
N GLY A 27 0.63 -7.91 18.84
CA GLY A 27 -0.66 -8.54 19.12
C GLY A 27 -1.80 -7.58 19.45
N LEU A 28 -1.66 -6.29 19.13
CA LEU A 28 -2.65 -5.25 19.46
C LEU A 28 -3.79 -5.13 18.43
N GLY A 29 -3.82 -6.00 17.42
CA GLY A 29 -4.89 -6.07 16.44
C GLY A 29 -4.43 -6.56 15.07
N TRP A 30 -5.28 -6.35 14.07
CA TRP A 30 -5.03 -6.74 12.68
C TRP A 30 -5.10 -5.52 11.76
N SER A 31 -4.49 -5.64 10.59
CA SER A 31 -4.55 -4.61 9.56
C SER A 31 -4.63 -5.21 8.17
N ILE A 32 -5.25 -4.47 7.24
CA ILE A 32 -5.26 -4.78 5.81
C ILE A 32 -4.25 -3.85 5.15
N LEU A 33 -3.20 -4.43 4.57
CA LEU A 33 -2.13 -3.69 3.89
C LEU A 33 -2.00 -4.13 2.44
N PRO A 34 -1.56 -3.26 1.53
CA PRO A 34 -1.22 -3.67 0.17
C PRO A 34 -0.03 -4.63 0.20
N GLY A 35 0.00 -5.61 -0.71
CA GLY A 35 1.10 -6.58 -0.77
C GLY A 35 2.49 -5.95 -0.92
N LEU A 36 2.57 -4.76 -1.54
CA LEU A 36 3.80 -3.98 -1.66
C LEU A 36 4.41 -3.60 -0.29
N ALA A 37 3.59 -3.40 0.74
CA ALA A 37 4.04 -3.07 2.09
C ALA A 37 4.58 -4.27 2.89
N LEU A 38 4.35 -5.49 2.38
CA LEU A 38 4.78 -6.75 3.01
C LEU A 38 6.13 -7.22 2.48
N LYS A 39 6.56 -6.74 1.31
CA LYS A 39 7.88 -7.03 0.71
C LYS A 39 8.97 -6.26 1.47
N ARG A 40 9.25 -6.67 2.72
CA ARG A 40 10.48 -6.44 3.50
C ARG A 40 10.23 -6.87 4.96
N ASP A 41 10.81 -8.03 5.30
CA ASP A 41 11.56 -8.25 6.55
C ASP A 41 10.87 -8.69 7.86
N ARG A 42 9.59 -9.13 7.87
CA ARG A 42 8.94 -9.58 9.13
C ARG A 42 7.96 -10.75 9.02
N ALA A 43 8.13 -11.62 8.04
CA ALA A 43 7.29 -12.81 7.90
C ALA A 43 7.23 -13.64 9.20
N ASP A 44 8.31 -13.64 9.98
CA ASP A 44 8.42 -14.48 11.18
C ASP A 44 7.65 -13.94 12.40
N ARG A 45 7.21 -12.67 12.38
CA ARG A 45 6.54 -12.03 13.52
C ARG A 45 5.06 -11.72 13.28
N ILE A 46 4.58 -11.85 12.05
CA ILE A 46 3.20 -11.53 11.67
C ILE A 46 2.70 -12.58 10.68
N ALA A 47 1.59 -13.24 11.01
CA ALA A 47 0.90 -14.12 10.07
C ALA A 47 0.21 -13.28 8.98
N VAL A 48 0.39 -13.68 7.72
CA VAL A 48 -0.18 -12.99 6.55
C VAL A 48 -1.10 -13.94 5.80
N SER A 49 -2.27 -13.45 5.39
CA SER A 49 -3.17 -14.16 4.48
C SER A 49 -3.73 -13.20 3.42
N SER A 50 -4.00 -13.72 2.23
CA SER A 50 -4.64 -12.96 1.15
C SER A 50 -6.13 -12.78 1.42
N LEU A 51 -6.67 -11.61 1.06
CA LEU A 51 -8.12 -11.40 1.06
C LEU A 51 -8.80 -12.21 -0.06
N SER A 52 -10.00 -12.70 0.23
CA SER A 52 -10.91 -13.32 -0.73
C SER A 52 -12.29 -12.65 -0.61
N PRO A 53 -12.77 -11.92 -1.65
CA PRO A 53 -12.08 -11.62 -2.90
C PRO A 53 -10.87 -10.69 -2.70
N ARG A 54 -9.94 -10.67 -3.68
CA ARG A 54 -8.81 -9.74 -3.66
C ARG A 54 -9.29 -8.29 -3.75
N LEU A 55 -8.63 -7.40 -3.01
CA LEU A 55 -8.79 -5.96 -3.18
C LEU A 55 -7.63 -5.43 -4.02
N GLU A 56 -7.96 -4.80 -5.14
CA GLU A 56 -6.98 -4.20 -6.04
C GLU A 56 -7.01 -2.68 -5.92
N ARG A 57 -5.84 -2.07 -6.11
CA ARG A 57 -5.67 -0.62 -6.12
C ARG A 57 -4.83 -0.25 -7.33
N GLU A 58 -5.40 0.53 -8.23
CA GLU A 58 -4.66 1.14 -9.33
C GLU A 58 -3.77 2.28 -8.80
N LEU A 59 -2.50 2.26 -9.15
CA LEU A 59 -1.55 3.33 -8.87
C LEU A 59 -1.28 4.11 -10.17
N GLY A 60 -1.30 5.43 -10.08
CA GLY A 60 -1.09 6.32 -11.22
C GLY A 60 0.00 7.35 -10.96
N MET A 61 0.57 7.86 -12.04
CA MET A 61 1.49 9.02 -12.01
C MET A 61 0.72 10.29 -12.37
N VAL A 62 0.77 11.30 -11.49
CA VAL A 62 0.12 12.60 -11.71
C VAL A 62 1.17 13.63 -12.11
N LEU A 63 0.89 14.35 -13.20
CA LEU A 63 1.78 15.37 -13.76
C LEU A 63 1.04 16.70 -13.88
N ARG A 64 1.75 17.77 -13.52
CA ARG A 64 1.28 19.14 -13.73
C ARG A 64 1.41 19.53 -15.20
N ARG A 65 0.29 19.89 -15.83
CA ARG A 65 0.26 20.30 -17.26
C ARG A 65 1.00 21.60 -17.54
N ASP A 66 1.09 22.48 -16.55
CA ASP A 66 1.73 23.80 -16.66
C ASP A 66 3.27 23.75 -16.57
N LYS A 67 3.84 22.59 -16.25
CA LYS A 67 5.28 22.41 -16.07
C LYS A 67 5.92 21.73 -17.27
N HIS A 68 7.06 22.26 -17.70
CA HIS A 68 7.84 21.67 -18.79
C HIS A 68 8.31 20.26 -18.42
N LEU A 69 8.05 19.30 -19.29
CA LEU A 69 8.51 17.93 -19.15
C LEU A 69 9.98 17.83 -19.59
N THR A 70 10.88 18.03 -18.65
CA THR A 70 12.33 17.95 -18.89
C THR A 70 12.74 16.55 -19.37
N ARG A 71 13.89 16.45 -20.03
CA ARG A 71 14.46 15.16 -20.46
C ARG A 71 14.64 14.21 -19.28
N GLY A 72 15.19 14.69 -18.16
CA GLY A 72 15.39 13.88 -16.96
C GLY A 72 14.07 13.33 -16.40
N LEU A 73 13.03 14.16 -16.29
CA LEU A 73 11.72 13.70 -15.82
C LEU A 73 11.11 12.67 -16.78
N ARG A 74 11.28 12.84 -18.10
CA ARG A 74 10.81 11.87 -19.09
C ARG A 74 11.45 10.49 -18.92
N GLU A 75 12.75 10.44 -18.66
CA GLU A 75 13.46 9.18 -18.39
C GLU A 75 12.99 8.54 -17.08
N VAL A 76 12.85 9.32 -15.99
CA VAL A 76 12.31 8.79 -14.72
C VAL A 76 10.91 8.21 -14.93
N MET A 77 10.05 8.93 -15.64
CA MET A 77 8.70 8.47 -15.97
C MET A 77 8.71 7.17 -16.79
N LYS A 78 9.68 7.01 -17.70
CA LYS A 78 9.85 5.78 -18.47
C LYS A 78 10.23 4.63 -17.55
N CYS A 79 11.28 4.79 -16.75
CA CYS A 79 11.72 3.79 -15.79
C CYS A 79 10.58 3.35 -14.84
N LEU A 80 9.82 4.30 -14.29
CA LEU A 80 8.72 3.99 -13.37
C LEU A 80 7.58 3.21 -14.03
N ARG A 81 7.30 3.43 -15.32
CA ARG A 81 6.35 2.62 -16.08
C ARG A 81 6.86 1.20 -16.31
N ASP A 82 8.16 1.06 -16.56
CA ASP A 82 8.79 -0.23 -16.81
C ASP A 82 8.95 -1.06 -15.52
N THR A 83 8.91 -0.43 -14.34
CA THR A 83 8.98 -1.11 -13.03
C THR A 83 7.63 -1.67 -12.56
N GLN A 84 6.56 -1.48 -13.33
CA GLN A 84 5.24 -2.06 -13.01
C GLN A 84 5.22 -3.54 -13.43
N GLY A 85 5.86 -4.38 -12.61
CA GLY A 85 5.89 -5.85 -12.71
C GLY A 85 5.84 -6.50 -11.33
#